data_AF-A0A1Q3VBM2-F1
#
_entry.id   AF-A0A1Q3VBM2-F1
#
_cell.length_a   1.000
_cell.length_b   1.000
_cell.length_c   1.000
_cell.angle_alpha   90.00
_cell.angle_beta   90.00
_cell.angle_gamma   90.00
#
_symmetry.space_group_name_H-M   'P 1'
#
loop_
_entity.id
_entity.type
_entity.pdbx_description
1 polymer ?
#
loop_
_entity_poly.entity_id
_entity_poly.type
_entity_poly.pdbx_seq_one_letter_code
_entity_poly.pdbx_strand_id
1 'polypeptide(L)'
;MARGDMPSDDQIRTIAAATIEEQTQVWKKHKPRKNERTNWFAVANALAKRRIPFSAAKFDAEIAAKYGVEWHDDLFAPGDEDGRYTTNVEGFFGAQQEWLENSLPKGGVLVPQNEYGQPQLPKKAEHVYGKPGKNDITGYYLDPRTAEVKTVVYRVPVEKKAGKGTGKGSPETSPMPAKTRPDVTQKGNAIIGDLRTDALHEALHKHDIEDTTLIALLVLALGARNVTVQSGASEGRFDRETLCDALMEGGVLTADHALIRSAARKMLTAALSCRDNMSNSGIGARIAGETIGATLRLPSMATDEFLSCLSRQALEHEARQNGVRVEARVKDTRASLVAHFAGAVWHYPGALFKPTEAEVDDLRPIALSDQFPDEPHEPEFRGGENDEAADPELADAAD
;
A
#
# COMPACT_ATOMS: atom_id res chain seq x y z
N MET A 1 -10.38 36.16 18.41
CA MET A 1 -11.17 35.72 17.24
C MET A 1 -10.43 34.53 16.63
N ALA A 2 -11.11 33.45 16.28
CA ALA A 2 -10.48 32.27 15.69
C ALA A 2 -9.81 32.65 14.35
N ARG A 3 -8.61 32.13 14.06
CA ARG A 3 -7.98 32.29 12.73
C ARG A 3 -8.90 31.58 11.74
N GLY A 4 -9.54 32.33 10.85
CA GLY A 4 -10.52 31.81 9.89
C GLY A 4 -9.82 30.90 8.88
N ASP A 5 -9.99 29.60 9.06
CA ASP A 5 -9.74 28.59 8.03
C ASP A 5 -11.07 28.32 7.32
N MET A 6 -11.10 28.24 6.00
CA MET A 6 -12.34 28.05 5.22
C MET A 6 -12.52 26.56 4.90
N PRO A 7 -13.74 25.98 5.04
CA PRO A 7 -14.01 24.61 4.61
C PRO A 7 -13.82 24.46 3.09
N SER A 8 -13.45 23.27 2.63
CA SER A 8 -13.39 22.99 1.19
C SER A 8 -14.79 22.99 0.56
N ASP A 9 -14.88 23.18 -0.76
CA ASP A 9 -16.16 23.21 -1.49
C ASP A 9 -17.03 21.96 -1.24
N ASP A 10 -16.39 20.79 -1.13
CA ASP A 10 -17.07 19.54 -0.82
C ASP A 10 -17.67 19.55 0.61
N GLN A 11 -16.88 20.01 1.58
CA GLN A 11 -17.32 20.15 2.98
C GLN A 11 -18.46 21.17 3.10
N ILE A 12 -18.41 22.27 2.34
CA ILE A 12 -19.48 23.28 2.29
C ILE A 12 -20.78 22.65 1.79
N ARG A 13 -20.73 21.85 0.73
CA ARG A 13 -21.91 21.17 0.18
C ARG A 13 -22.52 20.21 1.20
N THR A 14 -21.71 19.41 1.90
CA THR A 14 -22.20 18.50 2.94
C THR A 14 -22.83 19.25 4.12
N ILE A 15 -22.19 20.32 4.59
CA ILE A 15 -22.70 21.13 5.71
C ILE A 15 -24.01 21.82 5.31
N ALA A 16 -24.08 22.40 4.11
CA ALA A 16 -25.26 23.11 3.61
C ALA A 16 -26.47 22.18 3.36
N ALA A 17 -26.24 20.90 3.10
CA ALA A 17 -27.30 19.90 2.91
C ALA A 17 -27.96 19.45 4.23
N ALA A 18 -27.34 19.70 5.39
CA ALA A 18 -27.89 19.39 6.70
C ALA A 18 -28.80 20.52 7.21
N THR A 19 -29.75 20.21 8.10
CA THR A 19 -30.66 21.23 8.65
C THR A 19 -29.95 22.16 9.62
N ILE A 20 -30.49 23.37 9.83
CA ILE A 20 -29.90 24.37 10.76
C ILE A 20 -29.80 23.82 12.20
N GLU A 21 -30.72 22.95 12.59
CA GLU A 21 -30.73 22.32 13.91
C GLU A 21 -29.60 21.29 14.05
N GLU A 22 -29.39 20.42 13.06
CA GLU A 22 -28.29 19.45 12.99
C GLU A 22 -26.93 20.17 13.00
N GLN A 23 -26.79 21.20 12.16
CA GLN A 23 -25.59 22.05 12.11
C GLN A 23 -25.29 22.67 13.48
N THR A 24 -26.31 23.19 14.17
CA THR A 24 -26.15 23.79 15.50
C THR A 24 -25.70 22.77 16.55
N GLN A 25 -26.21 21.54 16.50
CA GLN A 25 -25.83 20.48 17.42
C GLN A 25 -24.40 19.98 17.19
N VAL A 26 -24.00 19.76 15.93
CA VAL A 26 -22.64 19.35 15.58
C VAL A 26 -21.65 20.47 15.88
N TRP A 27 -22.00 21.73 15.58
CA TRP A 27 -21.17 22.89 15.88
C TRP A 27 -20.88 23.02 17.38
N LYS A 28 -21.86 22.74 18.25
CA LYS A 28 -21.64 22.74 19.71
C LYS A 28 -20.59 21.72 20.15
N LYS A 29 -20.52 20.55 19.49
CA LYS A 29 -19.56 19.47 19.82
C LYS A 29 -18.16 19.73 19.25
N HIS A 30 -18.07 20.37 18.08
CA HIS A 30 -16.82 20.55 17.33
C HIS A 30 -16.30 22.00 17.32
N LYS A 31 -16.85 22.87 18.18
CA LYS A 31 -16.41 24.27 18.30
C LYS A 31 -14.95 24.32 18.76
N PRO A 32 -14.05 25.00 18.02
CA PRO A 32 -12.64 25.10 18.39
C PRO A 32 -12.45 25.93 19.66
N ARG A 33 -11.38 25.64 20.43
CA ARG A 33 -10.99 26.42 21.60
C ARG A 33 -10.18 27.67 21.19
N LYS A 34 -9.88 28.54 22.17
CA LYS A 34 -9.10 29.77 21.92
C LYS A 34 -7.72 29.39 21.36
N ASN A 35 -7.39 29.89 20.17
CA ASN A 35 -6.18 29.64 19.36
C ASN A 35 -6.13 28.33 18.54
N GLU A 36 -7.22 27.57 18.44
CA GLU A 36 -7.30 26.35 17.61
C GLU A 36 -8.04 26.61 16.28
N ARG A 37 -7.68 25.86 15.23
CA ARG A 37 -8.39 25.89 13.94
C ARG A 37 -9.58 24.94 13.96
N THR A 38 -10.65 25.28 13.25
CA THR A 38 -11.81 24.39 13.09
C THR A 38 -11.42 23.20 12.23
N ASN A 39 -11.60 21.97 12.73
CA ASN A 39 -11.51 20.78 11.90
C ASN A 39 -12.79 20.63 11.06
N TRP A 40 -12.81 21.28 9.89
CA TRP A 40 -13.96 21.26 8.99
C TRP A 40 -14.31 19.87 8.45
N PHE A 41 -13.33 18.98 8.33
CA PHE A 41 -13.57 17.59 7.97
C PHE A 41 -14.39 16.87 9.04
N ALA A 42 -14.08 17.07 10.32
CA ALA A 42 -14.85 16.47 11.42
C ALA A 42 -16.28 17.02 11.48
N VAL A 43 -16.48 18.32 11.22
CA VAL A 43 -17.81 18.95 11.17
C VAL A 43 -18.63 18.42 9.99
N ALA A 44 -18.04 18.35 8.79
CA ALA A 44 -18.72 17.85 7.59
C ALA A 44 -19.05 16.35 7.71
N ASN A 45 -18.14 15.53 8.22
CA ASN A 45 -18.36 14.10 8.39
C ASN A 45 -19.43 13.79 9.45
N ALA A 46 -19.52 14.60 10.52
CA ALA A 46 -20.59 14.47 11.52
C ALA A 46 -21.98 14.87 11.00
N LEU A 47 -22.04 15.66 9.92
CA LEU A 47 -23.28 16.06 9.24
C LEU A 47 -23.59 15.22 7.99
N ALA A 48 -22.68 14.33 7.58
CA ALA A 48 -22.87 13.50 6.42
C ALA A 48 -23.96 12.45 6.68
N LYS A 49 -25.08 12.56 5.96
CA LYS A 49 -26.15 11.56 5.99
C LYS A 49 -25.77 10.37 5.13
N ARG A 50 -25.61 9.20 5.74
CA ARG A 50 -25.36 7.96 5.02
C ARG A 50 -26.59 7.59 4.18
N ARG A 51 -26.39 7.51 2.86
CA ARG A 51 -27.39 6.98 1.92
C ARG A 51 -27.16 5.49 1.76
N ILE A 52 -28.19 4.67 1.98
CA ILE A 52 -28.15 3.24 1.76
C ILE A 52 -28.99 2.92 0.52
N PRO A 53 -28.41 2.29 -0.52
CA PRO A 53 -29.14 2.00 -1.75
C PRO A 53 -30.16 0.87 -1.57
N PHE A 54 -31.23 0.88 -2.37
CA PHE A 54 -32.25 -0.15 -2.38
C PHE A 54 -31.71 -1.52 -2.77
N SER A 55 -30.68 -1.58 -3.62
CA SER A 55 -29.99 -2.82 -4.01
C SER A 55 -29.41 -3.60 -2.82
N ALA A 56 -29.08 -2.94 -1.72
CA ALA A 56 -28.61 -3.57 -0.50
C ALA A 56 -29.74 -4.22 0.32
N ALA A 57 -31.00 -3.83 0.10
CA ALA A 57 -32.16 -4.35 0.82
C ALA A 57 -32.43 -5.81 0.44
N LYS A 58 -32.64 -6.66 1.45
CA LYS A 58 -33.08 -8.05 1.27
C LYS A 58 -34.48 -8.32 1.82
N PHE A 59 -35.03 -7.37 2.57
CA PHE A 59 -36.35 -7.44 3.19
C PHE A 59 -37.46 -6.92 2.27
N ASP A 60 -38.70 -7.30 2.57
CA ASP A 60 -39.89 -6.89 1.82
C ASP A 60 -40.47 -5.55 2.30
N ALA A 61 -41.49 -5.06 1.59
CA ALA A 61 -42.15 -3.80 1.90
C ALA A 61 -42.87 -3.79 3.27
N GLU A 62 -43.27 -4.96 3.77
CA GLU A 62 -43.94 -5.11 5.07
C GLU A 62 -42.95 -4.91 6.22
N ILE A 63 -41.77 -5.54 6.15
CA ILE A 63 -40.67 -5.33 7.11
C ILE A 63 -40.13 -3.90 6.98
N ALA A 64 -40.00 -3.36 5.77
CA ALA A 64 -39.57 -1.97 5.55
C ALA A 64 -40.49 -0.97 6.28
N ALA A 65 -41.82 -1.14 6.15
CA ALA A 65 -42.80 -0.27 6.80
C ALA A 65 -42.78 -0.40 8.33
N LYS A 66 -42.58 -1.62 8.86
CA LYS A 66 -42.50 -1.88 10.31
C LYS A 66 -41.36 -1.13 10.99
N TYR A 67 -40.23 -0.97 10.30
CA TYR A 67 -39.05 -0.26 10.79
C TYR A 67 -38.96 1.21 10.33
N GLY A 68 -39.99 1.72 9.63
CA GLY A 68 -40.02 3.10 9.16
C GLY A 68 -38.96 3.42 8.09
N VAL A 69 -38.59 2.43 7.26
CA VAL A 69 -37.64 2.64 6.16
C VAL A 69 -38.36 3.35 5.01
N GLU A 70 -38.11 4.64 4.89
CA GLU A 70 -38.61 5.46 3.78
C GLU A 70 -37.61 5.43 2.61
N TRP A 71 -38.14 5.24 1.40
CA TRP A 71 -37.37 5.23 0.15
C TRP A 71 -37.48 6.56 -0.57
N HIS A 72 -36.35 7.15 -0.90
CA HIS A 72 -36.22 8.33 -1.73
C HIS A 72 -35.67 7.93 -3.10
N ASP A 73 -36.03 8.66 -4.15
CA ASP A 73 -35.56 8.40 -5.51
C ASP A 73 -34.39 9.32 -5.86
N ASP A 74 -33.27 8.75 -6.33
CA ASP A 74 -32.14 9.51 -6.87
C ASP A 74 -32.29 9.67 -8.39
N LEU A 75 -32.82 10.83 -8.78
CA LEU A 75 -33.07 11.19 -10.18
C LEU A 75 -31.80 11.32 -11.04
N PHE A 76 -30.61 11.21 -10.43
CA PHE A 76 -29.31 11.28 -11.11
C PHE A 76 -28.54 9.96 -11.08
N ALA A 77 -29.15 8.87 -10.60
CA ALA A 77 -28.55 7.55 -10.67
C ALA A 77 -28.33 7.13 -12.15
N PRO A 78 -27.28 6.35 -12.45
CA PRO A 78 -27.10 5.71 -13.75
C PRO A 78 -28.35 4.93 -14.16
N GLY A 79 -28.78 5.04 -15.43
CA GLY A 79 -30.05 4.49 -15.90
C GLY A 79 -30.16 2.95 -15.89
N ASP A 80 -29.07 2.26 -15.58
CA ASP A 80 -28.97 0.81 -15.40
C ASP A 80 -29.11 0.36 -13.92
N GLU A 81 -29.22 1.28 -12.97
CA GLU A 81 -29.35 1.01 -11.54
C GLU A 81 -30.69 1.48 -10.95
N ASP A 82 -31.13 0.83 -9.86
CA ASP A 82 -32.29 1.28 -9.08
C ASP A 82 -31.86 2.44 -8.18
N GLY A 83 -32.23 3.67 -8.56
CA GLY A 83 -31.84 4.91 -7.89
C GLY A 83 -32.45 5.12 -6.50
N ARG A 84 -33.25 4.19 -5.98
CA ARG A 84 -33.87 4.35 -4.66
C ARG A 84 -32.84 4.21 -3.54
N TYR A 85 -32.91 5.09 -2.55
CA TYR A 85 -32.07 5.05 -1.35
C TYR A 85 -32.85 5.45 -0.10
N THR A 86 -32.36 5.03 1.08
CA THR A 86 -32.88 5.48 2.37
C THR A 86 -31.81 6.21 3.17
N THR A 87 -32.25 7.11 4.04
CA THR A 87 -31.40 7.80 5.03
C THR A 87 -31.67 7.31 6.45
N ASN A 88 -32.70 6.49 6.66
CA ASN A 88 -33.01 5.87 7.94
C ASN A 88 -32.14 4.63 8.15
N VAL A 89 -30.91 4.86 8.61
CA VAL A 89 -29.91 3.81 8.86
C VAL A 89 -30.40 2.84 9.94
N GLU A 90 -30.89 3.32 11.08
CA GLU A 90 -31.29 2.45 12.19
C GLU A 90 -32.47 1.54 11.83
N GLY A 91 -33.48 2.07 11.15
CA GLY A 91 -34.60 1.30 10.64
C GLY A 91 -34.18 0.27 9.59
N PHE A 92 -33.26 0.63 8.70
CA PHE A 92 -32.76 -0.27 7.66
C PHE A 92 -31.99 -1.46 8.25
N PHE A 93 -31.10 -1.22 9.20
CA PHE A 93 -30.33 -2.29 9.87
C PHE A 93 -31.26 -3.21 10.70
N GLY A 94 -32.28 -2.66 11.37
CA GLY A 94 -33.29 -3.45 12.08
C GLY A 94 -34.12 -4.34 11.15
N ALA A 95 -34.57 -3.79 10.02
CA ALA A 95 -35.29 -4.53 8.98
C ALA A 95 -34.46 -5.67 8.36
N GLN A 96 -33.17 -5.42 8.12
CA GLN A 96 -32.25 -6.45 7.60
C GLN A 96 -31.96 -7.55 8.62
N GLN A 97 -31.87 -7.21 9.90
CA GLN A 97 -31.67 -8.20 10.96
C GLN A 97 -32.92 -9.08 11.12
N GLU A 98 -34.13 -8.51 11.12
CA GLU A 98 -35.37 -9.30 11.19
C GLU A 98 -35.52 -10.20 9.96
N TRP A 99 -35.18 -9.71 8.77
CA TRP A 99 -35.17 -10.55 7.57
C TRP A 99 -34.14 -11.68 7.66
N LEU A 100 -32.94 -11.40 8.19
CA LEU A 100 -31.91 -12.40 8.43
C LEU A 100 -32.40 -13.49 9.41
N GLU A 101 -33.06 -13.11 10.50
CA GLU A 101 -33.62 -14.03 11.49
C GLU A 101 -34.75 -14.89 10.91
N ASN A 102 -35.59 -14.31 10.04
CA ASN A 102 -36.72 -15.00 9.41
C ASN A 102 -36.33 -15.85 8.17
N SER A 103 -35.24 -15.49 7.47
CA SER A 103 -34.86 -16.06 6.16
C SER A 103 -33.55 -16.84 6.17
N LEU A 104 -33.07 -17.27 7.35
CA LEU A 104 -31.86 -18.09 7.48
C LEU A 104 -31.98 -19.42 6.69
N PRO A 105 -31.09 -19.68 5.71
CA PRO A 105 -31.07 -20.96 5.00
C PRO A 105 -30.74 -22.12 5.94
N LYS A 106 -31.20 -23.34 5.63
CA LYS A 106 -30.92 -24.55 6.45
C LYS A 106 -29.40 -24.74 6.61
N GLY A 107 -28.88 -24.52 7.83
CA GLY A 107 -27.46 -24.60 8.16
C GLY A 107 -26.72 -23.25 8.28
N GLY A 108 -27.43 -22.13 8.11
CA GLY A 108 -26.90 -20.80 8.35
C GLY A 108 -26.82 -20.45 9.84
N VAL A 109 -25.78 -19.73 10.26
CA VAL A 109 -25.65 -19.19 11.64
C VAL A 109 -25.38 -17.70 11.57
N LEU A 110 -26.06 -16.90 12.40
CA LEU A 110 -25.75 -15.47 12.53
C LEU A 110 -24.42 -15.32 13.28
N VAL A 111 -23.43 -14.71 12.64
CA VAL A 111 -22.10 -14.51 13.24
C VAL A 111 -22.01 -13.11 13.82
N PRO A 112 -21.71 -12.95 15.13
CA PRO A 112 -21.54 -11.63 15.73
C PRO A 112 -20.34 -10.92 15.09
N GLN A 113 -20.30 -9.60 15.09
CA GLN A 113 -19.18 -8.84 14.54
C GLN A 113 -18.26 -8.33 15.64
N ASN A 114 -16.98 -8.15 15.29
CA ASN A 114 -16.02 -7.47 16.13
C ASN A 114 -16.13 -5.94 15.98
N GLU A 115 -15.36 -5.19 16.77
CA GLU A 115 -15.31 -3.72 16.77
C GLU A 115 -14.97 -3.10 15.40
N TYR A 116 -14.37 -3.88 14.49
CA TYR A 116 -14.00 -3.46 13.14
C TYR A 116 -15.03 -3.87 12.06
N GLY A 117 -16.18 -4.45 12.44
CA GLY A 117 -17.23 -4.89 11.53
C GLY A 117 -16.95 -6.22 10.83
N GLN A 118 -15.95 -6.97 11.28
CA GLN A 118 -15.61 -8.29 10.74
C GLN A 118 -16.33 -9.40 11.50
N PRO A 119 -16.70 -10.51 10.84
CA PRO A 119 -17.38 -11.62 11.47
C PRO A 119 -16.48 -12.31 12.51
N GLN A 120 -16.93 -12.31 13.76
CA GLN A 120 -16.29 -12.96 14.89
C GLN A 120 -16.62 -14.45 14.89
N LEU A 121 -15.76 -15.23 14.26
CA LEU A 121 -15.92 -16.68 14.21
C LEU A 121 -15.72 -17.35 15.59
N PRO A 122 -16.37 -18.50 15.84
CA PRO A 122 -16.14 -19.30 17.04
C PRO A 122 -14.67 -19.69 17.20
N LYS A 123 -14.19 -19.75 18.45
CA LYS A 123 -12.81 -20.18 18.76
C LYS A 123 -12.54 -21.56 18.14
N LYS A 124 -11.49 -21.68 17.32
CA LYS A 124 -11.07 -22.86 16.52
C LYS A 124 -11.73 -23.04 15.14
N ALA A 125 -12.55 -22.11 14.67
CA ALA A 125 -13.05 -22.15 13.29
C ALA A 125 -11.98 -21.67 12.30
N GLU A 126 -11.82 -22.37 11.19
CA GLU A 126 -10.97 -21.96 10.06
C GLU A 126 -11.86 -21.39 8.93
N HIS A 127 -11.44 -20.26 8.34
CA HIS A 127 -12.07 -19.71 7.15
C HIS A 127 -11.83 -20.62 5.95
N VAL A 128 -12.88 -20.94 5.20
CA VAL A 128 -12.78 -21.70 3.96
C VAL A 128 -12.93 -20.74 2.78
N TYR A 129 -11.81 -20.50 2.08
CA TYR A 129 -11.81 -19.74 0.84
C TYR A 129 -12.01 -20.71 -0.33
N GLY A 130 -13.27 -20.92 -0.76
CA GLY A 130 -13.60 -21.85 -1.84
C GLY A 130 -15.05 -22.33 -1.83
N LYS A 131 -15.37 -23.34 -2.67
CA LYS A 131 -16.72 -23.94 -2.68
C LYS A 131 -16.99 -24.67 -1.36
N PRO A 132 -18.14 -24.42 -0.69
CA PRO A 132 -18.48 -25.10 0.56
C PRO A 132 -18.53 -26.62 0.39
N GLY A 133 -17.79 -27.34 1.25
CA GLY A 133 -17.85 -28.78 1.41
C GLY A 133 -18.98 -29.20 2.36
N LYS A 134 -19.22 -30.52 2.46
CA LYS A 134 -20.33 -31.12 3.23
C LYS A 134 -20.29 -30.88 4.76
N ASN A 135 -19.16 -30.40 5.29
CA ASN A 135 -18.94 -30.13 6.72
C ASN A 135 -18.74 -28.64 7.03
N ASP A 136 -19.03 -27.76 6.07
CA ASP A 136 -18.80 -26.32 6.21
C ASP A 136 -20.09 -25.62 6.65
N ILE A 137 -19.95 -24.64 7.55
CA ILE A 137 -21.05 -23.84 8.08
C ILE A 137 -20.99 -22.48 7.41
N THR A 138 -22.13 -22.01 6.89
CA THR A 138 -22.24 -20.67 6.31
C THR A 138 -22.73 -19.70 7.37
N GLY A 139 -21.84 -18.84 7.84
CA GLY A 139 -22.15 -17.69 8.66
C GLY A 139 -22.73 -16.55 7.82
N TYR A 140 -23.77 -15.89 8.32
CA TYR A 140 -24.31 -14.64 7.76
C TYR A 140 -24.01 -13.50 8.74
N TYR A 141 -23.58 -12.35 8.23
CA TYR A 141 -23.36 -11.14 9.02
C TYR A 141 -23.70 -9.89 8.21
N LEU A 142 -24.06 -8.82 8.91
CA LEU A 142 -24.49 -7.56 8.31
C LEU A 142 -23.36 -6.52 8.28
N ASP A 143 -22.74 -6.28 7.13
CA ASP A 143 -21.58 -5.38 7.04
C ASP A 143 -21.96 -3.93 7.45
N PRO A 144 -21.33 -3.36 8.50
CA PRO A 144 -21.68 -2.05 9.00
C PRO A 144 -21.26 -0.93 8.05
N ARG A 145 -20.40 -1.17 7.06
CA ARG A 145 -20.00 -0.18 6.03
C ARG A 145 -20.85 -0.23 4.77
N THR A 146 -21.20 -1.40 4.28
CA THR A 146 -22.00 -1.53 3.06
C THR A 146 -23.51 -1.68 3.33
N ALA A 147 -23.90 -1.96 4.57
CA ALA A 147 -25.26 -2.30 4.95
C ALA A 147 -25.79 -3.49 4.12
N GLU A 148 -24.91 -4.42 3.74
CA GLU A 148 -25.27 -5.62 2.99
C GLU A 148 -25.09 -6.86 3.87
N VAL A 149 -25.94 -7.85 3.63
CA VAL A 149 -25.78 -9.19 4.19
C VAL A 149 -24.65 -9.90 3.47
N LYS A 150 -23.53 -10.13 4.17
CA LYS A 150 -22.38 -10.89 3.67
C LYS A 150 -22.33 -12.29 4.27
N THR A 151 -21.74 -13.21 3.51
CA THR A 151 -21.60 -14.61 3.91
C THR A 151 -20.14 -14.95 4.17
N VAL A 152 -19.91 -15.79 5.20
CA VAL A 152 -18.61 -16.41 5.47
C VAL A 152 -18.80 -17.88 5.64
N VAL A 153 -18.02 -18.67 4.90
CA VAL A 153 -17.99 -20.12 5.05
C VAL A 153 -16.85 -20.47 6.00
N TYR A 154 -17.17 -21.15 7.09
CA TYR A 154 -16.20 -21.57 8.09
C TYR A 154 -16.37 -23.04 8.45
N ARG A 155 -15.26 -23.70 8.77
CA ARG A 155 -15.24 -25.09 9.23
C ARG A 155 -14.81 -25.13 10.69
N VAL A 156 -15.60 -25.78 11.54
CA VAL A 156 -15.18 -26.16 12.89
C VAL A 156 -14.58 -27.57 12.78
N PRO A 157 -13.29 -27.78 13.08
CA PRO A 157 -12.69 -29.11 13.01
C PRO A 157 -13.42 -30.07 13.97
N VAL A 158 -14.07 -31.09 13.43
CA VAL A 158 -14.60 -32.20 14.23
C VAL A 158 -13.39 -33.02 14.67
N GLU A 159 -13.10 -33.05 15.98
CA GLU A 159 -12.17 -34.02 16.55
C GLU A 159 -12.63 -35.42 16.13
N LYS A 160 -11.82 -36.12 15.32
CA LYS A 160 -12.08 -37.51 14.95
C LYS A 160 -12.15 -38.33 16.24
N LYS A 161 -13.35 -38.69 16.69
CA LYS A 161 -13.52 -39.81 17.62
C LYS A 161 -12.98 -41.06 16.93
N ALA A 162 -11.84 -41.55 17.40
CA ALA A 162 -11.29 -42.82 16.99
C ALA A 162 -12.37 -43.90 17.13
N GLY A 163 -12.66 -44.60 16.04
CA GLY A 163 -13.61 -45.69 16.02
C GLY A 163 -13.17 -46.79 16.98
N LYS A 164 -14.08 -47.23 17.85
CA LYS A 164 -13.95 -48.46 18.62
C LYS A 164 -13.92 -49.65 17.66
N GLY A 165 -12.72 -50.10 17.30
CA GLY A 165 -12.46 -51.46 16.83
C GLY A 165 -12.15 -52.34 18.05
N THR A 166 -12.94 -53.39 18.23
CA THR A 166 -12.86 -54.36 19.32
C THR A 166 -11.55 -55.17 19.29
N GLY A 167 -10.76 -55.07 20.36
CA GLY A 167 -9.63 -55.96 20.65
C GLY A 167 -9.20 -55.79 22.11
N LYS A 168 -9.35 -56.86 22.91
CA LYS A 168 -9.06 -56.92 24.35
C LYS A 168 -7.58 -56.69 24.68
N GLY A 169 -7.30 -55.93 25.74
CA GLY A 169 -6.07 -56.00 26.55
C GLY A 169 -5.18 -54.75 26.51
N SER A 170 -5.34 -53.85 27.49
CA SER A 170 -4.27 -52.94 27.97
C SER A 170 -3.42 -53.69 29.03
N PRO A 171 -2.21 -53.24 29.43
CA PRO A 171 -1.62 -51.89 29.35
C PRO A 171 -0.32 -51.86 28.52
N GLU A 172 0.16 -50.78 27.92
CA GLU A 172 0.46 -49.45 28.46
C GLU A 172 0.11 -48.36 27.45
N THR A 173 -0.60 -47.35 27.92
CA THR A 173 -0.91 -46.16 27.13
C THR A 173 0.31 -45.24 27.13
N SER A 174 1.08 -45.27 26.04
CA SER A 174 1.93 -44.13 25.69
C SER A 174 1.02 -42.92 25.46
N PRO A 175 1.15 -41.81 26.22
CA PRO A 175 0.32 -40.64 26.03
C PRO A 175 0.64 -39.99 24.69
N MET A 176 -0.39 -39.66 23.89
CA MET A 176 -0.22 -38.77 22.75
C MET A 176 0.38 -37.44 23.25
N PRO A 177 1.42 -36.88 22.60
CA PRO A 177 2.04 -35.67 23.09
C PRO A 177 1.02 -34.53 23.04
N ALA A 178 0.76 -33.95 24.21
CA ALA A 178 0.01 -32.70 24.31
C ALA A 178 0.66 -31.67 23.38
N LYS A 179 -0.12 -30.87 22.64
CA LYS A 179 0.42 -29.73 21.88
C LYS A 179 1.20 -28.85 22.85
N THR A 180 2.52 -28.95 22.80
CA THR A 180 3.42 -28.16 23.63
C THR A 180 3.10 -26.71 23.36
N ARG A 181 2.85 -25.94 24.42
CA ARG A 181 2.70 -24.49 24.28
C ARG A 181 3.98 -23.98 23.63
N PRO A 182 3.89 -23.07 22.63
CA PRO A 182 5.09 -22.48 22.05
C PRO A 182 5.97 -21.91 23.15
N ASP A 183 7.29 -22.10 23.03
CA ASP A 183 8.26 -21.64 24.04
C ASP A 183 8.19 -20.12 24.25
N VAL A 184 7.77 -19.38 23.23
CA VAL A 184 7.63 -17.93 23.25
C VAL A 184 6.20 -17.52 22.91
N THR A 185 5.65 -16.61 23.72
CA THR A 185 4.32 -16.03 23.47
C THR A 185 4.33 -15.14 22.24
N GLN A 186 3.16 -14.84 21.66
CA GLN A 186 3.05 -13.88 20.55
C GLN A 186 3.66 -12.52 20.89
N LYS A 187 3.40 -12.01 22.10
CA LYS A 187 4.01 -10.77 22.60
C LYS A 187 5.54 -10.88 22.71
N GLY A 188 6.04 -12.04 23.14
CA GLY A 188 7.48 -12.32 23.17
C GLY A 188 8.11 -12.29 21.77
N ASN A 189 7.47 -12.91 20.78
CA ASN A 189 7.95 -12.90 19.39
C ASN A 189 7.94 -11.48 18.78
N ALA A 190 6.96 -10.64 19.14
CA ALA A 190 6.93 -9.24 18.73
C ALA A 190 8.15 -8.48 19.29
N ILE A 191 8.40 -8.58 20.60
CA ILE A 191 9.57 -7.94 21.24
C ILE A 191 10.89 -8.43 20.64
N ILE A 192 11.00 -9.74 20.35
CA ILE A 192 12.18 -10.30 19.67
C ILE A 192 12.35 -9.69 18.27
N GLY A 193 11.25 -9.49 17.54
CA GLY A 193 11.25 -8.85 16.23
C GLY A 193 11.77 -7.42 16.29
N ASP A 194 11.28 -6.62 17.24
CA ASP A 194 11.70 -5.23 17.45
C ASP A 194 13.20 -5.17 17.80
N LEU A 195 13.64 -5.93 18.81
CA LEU A 195 15.04 -5.97 19.23
C LEU A 195 16.00 -6.41 18.11
N ARG A 196 15.60 -7.38 17.29
CA ARG A 196 16.40 -7.81 16.13
C ARG A 196 16.47 -6.74 15.04
N THR A 197 15.38 -6.01 14.84
CA THR A 197 15.32 -4.93 13.86
C THR A 197 16.21 -3.76 14.28
N ASP A 198 16.13 -3.35 15.54
CA ASP A 198 16.97 -2.27 16.08
C ASP A 198 18.46 -2.62 16.00
N ALA A 199 18.84 -3.84 16.42
CA ALA A 199 20.21 -4.31 16.32
C ALA A 199 20.71 -4.40 14.87
N LEU A 200 19.85 -4.84 13.93
CA LEU A 200 20.19 -4.88 12.51
C LEU A 200 20.42 -3.48 11.94
N HIS A 201 19.55 -2.52 12.26
CA HIS A 201 19.69 -1.14 11.79
C HIS A 201 20.93 -0.47 12.38
N GLU A 202 21.20 -0.65 13.67
CA GLU A 202 22.41 -0.15 14.31
C GLU A 202 23.67 -0.73 13.64
N ALA A 203 23.66 -2.02 13.32
CA ALA A 203 24.76 -2.66 12.61
C ALA A 203 24.98 -2.09 11.20
N LEU A 204 23.91 -1.86 10.43
CA LEU A 204 23.97 -1.24 9.12
C LEU A 204 24.47 0.22 9.16
N HIS A 205 24.27 0.92 10.28
CA HIS A 205 24.75 2.30 10.45
C HIS A 205 26.21 2.40 10.88
N LYS A 206 26.69 1.47 11.72
CA LYS A 206 27.99 1.60 12.40
C LYS A 206 29.10 0.76 11.77
N HIS A 207 28.78 -0.31 11.06
CA HIS A 207 29.78 -1.19 10.48
C HIS A 207 30.15 -0.77 9.07
N ASP A 208 31.44 -0.86 8.77
CA ASP A 208 31.92 -0.82 7.39
C ASP A 208 31.58 -2.16 6.72
N ILE A 209 30.85 -2.10 5.62
CA ILE A 209 30.35 -3.27 4.89
C ILE A 209 30.92 -3.20 3.48
N GLU A 210 31.61 -4.26 3.06
CA GLU A 210 32.16 -4.34 1.70
C GLU A 210 31.05 -4.15 0.65
N ASP A 211 31.33 -3.39 -0.41
CA ASP A 211 30.42 -3.18 -1.55
C ASP A 211 29.79 -4.48 -2.07
N THR A 212 30.58 -5.55 -2.17
CA THR A 212 30.08 -6.84 -2.65
C THR A 212 29.04 -7.44 -1.70
N THR A 213 29.27 -7.32 -0.39
CA THR A 213 28.30 -7.74 0.64
C THR A 213 27.08 -6.84 0.61
N LEU A 214 27.23 -5.52 0.47
CA LEU A 214 26.10 -4.60 0.30
C LEU A 214 25.24 -4.96 -0.91
N ILE A 215 25.85 -5.31 -2.05
CA ILE A 215 25.12 -5.78 -3.24
C ILE A 215 24.33 -7.05 -2.92
N ALA A 216 24.94 -8.03 -2.24
CA ALA A 216 24.24 -9.26 -1.86
C ALA A 216 23.06 -8.96 -0.91
N LEU A 217 23.24 -8.08 0.06
CA LEU A 217 22.19 -7.65 0.99
C LEU A 217 21.04 -6.92 0.27
N LEU A 218 21.33 -6.09 -0.73
CA LEU A 218 20.31 -5.44 -1.56
C LEU A 218 19.50 -6.45 -2.37
N VAL A 219 20.15 -7.49 -2.91
CA VAL A 219 19.45 -8.59 -3.59
C VAL A 219 18.53 -9.33 -2.62
N LEU A 220 19.01 -9.65 -1.41
CA LEU A 220 18.19 -10.27 -0.37
C LEU A 220 16.99 -9.41 0.03
N ALA A 221 17.22 -8.11 0.22
CA ALA A 221 16.17 -7.16 0.57
C ALA A 221 15.08 -7.10 -0.51
N LEU A 222 15.46 -7.08 -1.79
CA LEU A 222 14.51 -7.10 -2.89
C LEU A 222 13.77 -8.43 -3.02
N GLY A 223 14.32 -9.56 -2.56
CA GLY A 223 13.62 -10.85 -2.49
C GLY A 223 12.84 -11.09 -1.20
N ALA A 224 12.86 -10.15 -0.26
CA ALA A 224 12.24 -10.33 1.05
C ALA A 224 10.70 -10.39 0.97
N ARG A 225 10.09 -11.07 1.94
CA ARG A 225 8.63 -11.35 1.97
C ARG A 225 7.76 -10.09 2.11
N ASN A 226 8.33 -8.98 2.56
CA ASN A 226 7.69 -7.68 2.68
C ASN A 226 7.83 -6.81 1.41
N VAL A 227 8.53 -7.29 0.37
CA VAL A 227 8.76 -6.54 -0.87
C VAL A 227 8.00 -7.15 -2.05
N THR A 228 7.12 -6.34 -2.63
CA THR A 228 6.39 -6.68 -3.86
C THR A 228 6.87 -5.80 -5.01
N VAL A 229 7.20 -6.42 -6.13
CA VAL A 229 7.67 -5.75 -7.35
C VAL A 229 6.73 -6.15 -8.49
N GLN A 230 6.19 -5.16 -9.20
CA GLN A 230 5.44 -5.39 -10.44
C GLN A 230 6.46 -5.58 -11.56
N SER A 231 6.76 -6.83 -11.89
CA SER A 231 7.78 -7.17 -12.88
C SER A 231 7.25 -7.02 -14.31
N GLY A 232 8.08 -6.45 -15.18
CA GLY A 232 7.85 -6.47 -16.63
C GLY A 232 8.35 -7.77 -17.28
N ALA A 233 9.27 -8.48 -16.64
CA ALA A 233 9.68 -9.80 -17.09
C ALA A 233 8.56 -10.82 -16.83
N SER A 234 8.60 -11.98 -17.50
CA SER A 234 7.76 -13.13 -17.13
C SER A 234 8.09 -13.68 -15.73
N GLU A 235 9.11 -13.11 -15.08
CA GLU A 235 9.60 -13.49 -13.77
C GLU A 235 8.69 -12.95 -12.66
N GLY A 236 8.12 -13.86 -11.89
CA GLY A 236 7.22 -13.59 -10.78
C GLY A 236 7.98 -13.47 -9.45
N ARG A 237 7.21 -13.44 -8.35
CA ARG A 237 7.77 -13.42 -6.99
C ARG A 237 8.70 -14.61 -6.70
N PHE A 238 8.38 -15.80 -7.22
CA PHE A 238 9.12 -17.03 -6.95
C PHE A 238 10.52 -17.05 -7.58
N ASP A 239 10.73 -16.32 -8.68
CA ASP A 239 12.03 -16.25 -9.35
C ASP A 239 13.02 -15.39 -8.54
N ARG A 240 12.54 -14.35 -7.85
CA ARG A 240 13.34 -13.53 -6.92
C ARG A 240 13.78 -14.29 -5.68
N GLU A 241 12.89 -15.09 -5.08
CA GLU A 241 13.22 -15.96 -3.94
C GLU A 241 14.31 -16.98 -4.34
N THR A 242 14.22 -17.52 -5.57
CA THR A 242 15.24 -18.42 -6.13
C THR A 242 16.61 -17.74 -6.31
N LEU A 243 16.65 -16.47 -6.68
CA LEU A 243 17.90 -15.70 -6.74
C LEU A 243 18.53 -15.52 -5.36
N CYS A 244 17.71 -15.28 -4.33
CA CYS A 244 18.19 -15.18 -2.95
C CYS A 244 18.72 -16.53 -2.45
N ASP A 245 18.00 -17.62 -2.71
CA ASP A 245 18.41 -18.97 -2.32
C ASP A 245 19.75 -19.35 -2.96
N ALA A 246 19.99 -18.96 -4.22
CA ALA A 246 21.28 -19.19 -4.87
C ALA A 246 22.46 -18.44 -4.22
N LEU A 247 22.19 -17.35 -3.48
CA LEU A 247 23.21 -16.59 -2.77
C LEU A 247 23.48 -17.10 -1.35
N MET A 248 22.68 -18.07 -0.87
CA MET A 248 22.76 -18.56 0.51
C MET A 248 22.98 -20.06 0.56
N GLU A 249 23.97 -20.49 1.33
CA GLU A 249 24.15 -21.91 1.67
C GLU A 249 24.13 -22.06 3.20
N GLY A 250 23.20 -22.87 3.72
CA GLY A 250 23.05 -23.07 5.17
C GLY A 250 22.67 -21.80 5.95
N GLY A 251 22.11 -20.78 5.31
CA GLY A 251 21.77 -19.49 5.93
C GLY A 251 22.93 -18.49 6.00
N VAL A 252 24.04 -18.78 5.32
CA VAL A 252 25.21 -17.89 5.20
C VAL A 252 25.32 -17.39 3.77
N LEU A 253 25.64 -16.10 3.61
CA LEU A 253 25.91 -15.50 2.31
C LEU A 253 27.14 -16.13 1.65
N THR A 254 27.05 -16.38 0.34
CA THR A 254 28.17 -16.82 -0.48
C THR A 254 29.30 -15.77 -0.52
N ALA A 255 30.54 -16.24 -0.62
CA ALA A 255 31.71 -15.40 -0.89
C ALA A 255 32.03 -15.29 -2.40
N ASP A 256 31.23 -15.90 -3.28
CA ASP A 256 31.44 -15.81 -4.72
C ASP A 256 30.94 -14.47 -5.28
N HIS A 257 31.89 -13.55 -5.49
CA HIS A 257 31.62 -12.21 -6.00
C HIS A 257 31.04 -12.22 -7.43
N ALA A 258 31.36 -13.22 -8.26
CA ALA A 258 30.84 -13.31 -9.62
C ALA A 258 29.36 -13.74 -9.59
N LEU A 259 29.02 -14.69 -8.72
CA LEU A 259 27.65 -15.11 -8.48
C LEU A 259 26.78 -13.97 -7.94
N ILE A 260 27.29 -13.22 -6.96
CA ILE A 260 26.60 -12.04 -6.40
C ILE A 260 26.29 -11.01 -7.49
N ARG A 261 27.28 -10.65 -8.31
CA ARG A 261 27.08 -9.68 -9.39
C ARG A 261 26.10 -10.19 -10.45
N SER A 262 26.13 -11.48 -10.75
CA SER A 262 25.19 -12.11 -11.68
C SER A 262 23.75 -12.06 -11.15
N ALA A 263 23.55 -12.43 -9.87
CA ALA A 263 22.26 -12.37 -9.21
C ALA A 263 21.72 -10.93 -9.14
N ALA A 264 22.57 -9.95 -8.83
CA ALA A 264 22.19 -8.54 -8.81
C ALA A 264 21.69 -8.04 -10.17
N ARG A 265 22.35 -8.40 -11.27
CA ARG A 265 21.89 -8.06 -12.63
C ARG A 265 20.55 -8.70 -12.98
N LYS A 266 20.33 -9.96 -12.57
CA LYS A 266 19.04 -10.64 -12.76
C LYS A 266 17.94 -9.95 -11.94
N MET A 267 18.22 -9.62 -10.69
CA MET A 267 17.29 -8.90 -9.81
C MET A 267 16.93 -7.52 -10.39
N LEU A 268 17.89 -6.76 -10.91
CA LEU A 268 17.64 -5.48 -11.58
C LEU A 268 16.82 -5.65 -12.86
N THR A 269 17.06 -6.70 -13.65
CA THR A 269 16.24 -7.03 -14.83
C THR A 269 14.79 -7.35 -14.46
N ALA A 270 14.58 -8.05 -13.34
CA ALA A 270 13.24 -8.36 -12.84
C ALA A 270 12.52 -7.12 -12.27
N ALA A 271 13.28 -6.16 -11.71
CA ALA A 271 12.71 -5.00 -11.03
C ALA A 271 12.50 -3.77 -11.93
N LEU A 272 13.40 -3.50 -12.87
CA LEU A 272 13.39 -2.29 -13.69
C LEU A 272 12.68 -2.52 -15.02
N SER A 273 11.70 -1.68 -15.34
CA SER A 273 10.94 -1.74 -16.58
C SER A 273 10.54 -0.34 -17.05
N CYS A 274 10.79 -0.05 -18.33
CA CYS A 274 10.31 1.16 -19.01
C CYS A 274 9.01 0.92 -19.80
N ARG A 275 8.30 -0.20 -19.57
CA ARG A 275 7.06 -0.51 -20.27
C ARG A 275 5.94 0.40 -19.80
N ASP A 276 5.03 0.75 -20.70
CA ASP A 276 3.83 1.52 -20.36
C ASP A 276 2.72 0.61 -19.84
N ASN A 277 2.92 0.03 -18.65
CA ASN A 277 1.95 -0.77 -17.93
C ASN A 277 2.25 -0.78 -16.42
N MET A 278 1.61 -1.67 -15.66
CA MET A 278 1.77 -1.77 -14.20
C MET A 278 3.21 -1.99 -13.72
N SER A 279 4.11 -2.46 -14.59
CA SER A 279 5.53 -2.67 -14.28
C SER A 279 6.39 -1.42 -14.43
N ASN A 280 5.85 -0.31 -14.94
CA ASN A 280 6.62 0.90 -15.22
C ASN A 280 7.33 1.42 -13.96
N SER A 281 8.66 1.39 -13.96
CA SER A 281 9.47 1.94 -12.86
C SER A 281 9.71 3.45 -12.99
N GLY A 282 9.17 4.07 -14.05
CA GLY A 282 9.28 5.50 -14.31
C GLY A 282 10.72 5.95 -14.57
N ILE A 283 11.02 7.16 -14.13
CA ILE A 283 12.31 7.82 -14.37
C ILE A 283 13.51 7.07 -13.76
N GLY A 284 13.31 6.28 -12.70
CA GLY A 284 14.38 5.49 -12.09
C GLY A 284 14.97 4.46 -13.07
N ALA A 285 14.11 3.77 -13.84
CA ALA A 285 14.59 2.87 -14.89
C ALA A 285 15.25 3.62 -16.06
N ARG A 286 14.78 4.83 -16.36
CA ARG A 286 15.40 5.71 -17.37
C ARG A 286 16.82 6.12 -16.96
N ILE A 287 17.00 6.61 -15.74
CA ILE A 287 18.31 6.97 -15.19
C ILE A 287 19.24 5.75 -15.14
N ALA A 288 18.75 4.60 -14.68
CA ALA A 288 19.53 3.37 -14.64
C ALA A 288 19.99 2.96 -16.05
N GLY A 289 19.08 3.01 -17.03
CA GLY A 289 19.40 2.71 -18.42
C GLY A 289 20.41 3.67 -19.02
N GLU A 290 20.30 4.98 -18.77
CA GLU A 290 21.30 5.97 -19.21
C GLU A 290 22.67 5.68 -18.60
N THR A 291 22.71 5.39 -17.30
CA THR A 291 23.93 5.10 -16.54
C THR A 291 24.70 3.90 -17.12
N ILE A 292 24.00 2.89 -17.62
CA ILE A 292 24.63 1.69 -18.22
C ILE A 292 24.71 1.75 -19.76
N GLY A 293 24.37 2.88 -20.38
CA GLY A 293 24.40 3.04 -21.83
C GLY A 293 23.36 2.21 -22.59
N ALA A 294 22.19 1.96 -22.00
CA ALA A 294 21.11 1.18 -22.61
C ALA A 294 20.59 1.78 -23.93
N THR A 295 20.73 3.10 -24.12
CA THR A 295 20.45 3.79 -25.39
C THR A 295 21.14 3.13 -26.58
N LEU A 296 22.39 2.67 -26.41
CA LEU A 296 23.16 2.01 -27.48
C LEU A 296 22.59 0.65 -27.90
N ARG A 297 21.66 0.10 -27.12
CA ARG A 297 20.98 -1.17 -27.40
C ARG A 297 19.58 -0.98 -27.99
N LEU A 298 19.12 0.26 -28.14
CA LEU A 298 17.84 0.53 -28.79
C LEU A 298 17.92 0.18 -30.28
N PRO A 299 16.87 -0.46 -30.85
CA PRO A 299 16.76 -0.58 -32.29
C PRO A 299 16.57 0.80 -32.92
N SER A 300 16.86 0.90 -34.23
CA SER A 300 16.51 2.10 -34.99
C SER A 300 15.00 2.31 -34.98
N MET A 301 14.57 3.54 -34.70
CA MET A 301 13.18 3.97 -34.73
C MET A 301 12.78 4.58 -36.08
N ALA A 302 13.70 4.60 -37.05
CA ALA A 302 13.41 5.01 -38.42
C ALA A 302 12.73 3.89 -39.21
N THR A 303 11.63 3.36 -38.67
CA THR A 303 10.79 2.35 -39.31
C THR A 303 9.41 2.95 -39.61
N ASP A 304 8.73 2.45 -40.64
CA ASP A 304 7.37 2.94 -40.94
C ASP A 304 6.42 2.67 -39.77
N GLU A 305 6.62 1.54 -39.06
CA GLU A 305 5.86 1.15 -37.88
C GLU A 305 5.94 2.21 -36.79
N PHE A 306 7.15 2.57 -36.33
CA PHE A 306 7.32 3.57 -35.27
C PHE A 306 6.91 4.97 -35.73
N LEU A 307 7.34 5.39 -36.93
CA LEU A 307 7.03 6.73 -37.43
C LEU A 307 5.52 6.93 -37.66
N SER A 308 4.74 5.86 -37.86
CA SER A 308 3.28 5.94 -37.92
C SER A 308 2.64 6.39 -36.62
N CYS A 309 3.31 6.18 -35.48
CA CYS A 309 2.85 6.56 -34.16
C CYS A 309 3.08 8.03 -33.83
N LEU A 310 3.93 8.73 -34.61
CA LEU A 310 4.25 10.13 -34.38
C LEU A 310 3.16 11.04 -34.95
N SER A 311 2.87 12.15 -34.26
CA SER A 311 1.99 13.19 -34.77
C SER A 311 2.57 13.83 -36.03
N ARG A 312 1.72 14.42 -36.88
CA ARG A 312 2.18 15.18 -38.05
C ARG A 312 3.22 16.24 -37.67
N GLN A 313 2.98 16.97 -36.58
CA GLN A 313 3.89 18.01 -36.10
C GLN A 313 5.26 17.45 -35.72
N ALA A 314 5.30 16.32 -35.00
CA ALA A 314 6.53 15.65 -34.64
C ALA A 314 7.30 15.17 -35.88
N LEU A 315 6.62 14.54 -36.85
CA LEU A 315 7.25 14.10 -38.10
C LEU A 315 7.84 15.25 -38.91
N GLU A 316 7.10 16.36 -39.03
CA GLU A 316 7.61 17.54 -39.74
C GLU A 316 8.78 18.21 -39.00
N HIS A 317 8.78 18.18 -37.67
CA HIS A 317 9.88 18.67 -36.85
C HIS A 317 11.15 17.83 -37.06
N GLU A 318 11.04 16.51 -36.90
CA GLU A 318 12.16 15.58 -37.10
C GLU A 318 12.67 15.61 -38.55
N ALA A 319 11.78 15.71 -39.54
CA ALA A 319 12.19 15.85 -40.94
C ALA A 319 13.04 17.11 -41.15
N ARG A 320 12.60 18.27 -40.64
CA ARG A 320 13.38 19.51 -40.74
C ARG A 320 14.72 19.43 -40.01
N GLN A 321 14.75 18.87 -38.79
CA GLN A 321 15.98 18.73 -38.03
C GLN A 321 17.03 17.86 -38.74
N ASN A 322 16.58 16.83 -39.44
CA ASN A 322 17.45 15.89 -40.14
C ASN A 322 17.63 16.21 -41.64
N GLY A 323 17.20 17.39 -42.08
CA GLY A 323 17.35 17.84 -43.47
C GLY A 323 16.52 17.07 -44.50
N VAL A 324 15.46 16.37 -44.06
CA VAL A 324 14.50 15.67 -44.92
C VAL A 324 13.38 16.62 -45.31
N ARG A 325 12.99 16.59 -46.59
CA ARG A 325 11.89 17.43 -47.10
C ARG A 325 10.56 17.01 -46.47
N VAL A 326 9.82 17.99 -45.98
CA VAL A 326 8.43 17.80 -45.56
C VAL A 326 7.55 17.71 -46.80
N GLU A 327 6.90 16.57 -46.98
CA GLU A 327 5.99 16.32 -48.10
C GLU A 327 4.55 16.73 -47.76
N ALA A 328 3.73 16.92 -48.80
CA ALA A 328 2.32 17.29 -48.61
C ALA A 328 1.54 16.21 -47.84
N ARG A 329 1.87 14.94 -48.08
CA ARG A 329 1.28 13.78 -47.41
C ARG A 329 2.24 13.25 -46.35
N VAL A 330 1.71 13.04 -45.14
CA VAL A 330 2.48 12.53 -43.99
C VAL A 330 3.13 11.18 -44.28
N LYS A 331 2.46 10.31 -45.05
CA LYS A 331 3.02 9.01 -45.46
C LYS A 331 4.30 9.15 -46.27
N ASP A 332 4.38 10.16 -47.13
CA ASP A 332 5.55 10.38 -48.00
C ASP A 332 6.71 10.99 -47.20
N THR A 333 6.42 11.84 -46.21
CA THR A 333 7.41 12.31 -45.22
C THR A 333 7.98 11.15 -44.40
N ARG A 334 7.12 10.22 -43.94
CA ARG A 334 7.57 9.01 -43.22
C ARG A 334 8.49 8.15 -44.09
N ALA A 335 8.08 7.86 -45.33
CA ALA A 335 8.91 7.10 -46.27
C ALA A 335 10.27 7.78 -46.53
N SER A 336 10.29 9.11 -46.60
CA SER A 336 11.53 9.88 -46.78
C SER A 336 12.45 9.80 -45.56
N LEU A 337 11.91 9.85 -44.35
CA LEU A 337 12.67 9.65 -43.10
C LEU A 337 13.25 8.23 -43.02
N VAL A 338 12.45 7.19 -43.32
CA VAL A 338 12.93 5.79 -43.37
C VAL A 338 14.06 5.65 -44.40
N ALA A 339 13.91 6.22 -45.59
CA ALA A 339 14.93 6.17 -46.63
C ALA A 339 16.20 6.93 -46.24
N HIS A 340 16.07 8.08 -45.58
CA HIS A 340 17.20 8.90 -45.14
C HIS A 340 18.08 8.14 -44.12
N PHE A 341 17.46 7.42 -43.18
CA PHE A 341 18.17 6.63 -42.18
C PHE A 341 18.40 5.17 -42.60
N ALA A 342 18.22 4.83 -43.87
CA ALA A 342 18.51 3.49 -44.36
C ALA A 342 20.00 3.16 -44.15
N GLY A 343 20.28 2.20 -43.28
CA GLY A 343 21.65 1.82 -42.91
C GLY A 343 22.27 2.61 -41.76
N ALA A 344 21.54 3.55 -41.17
CA ALA A 344 21.92 4.26 -39.95
C ALA A 344 20.94 3.94 -38.80
N VAL A 345 21.44 4.00 -37.58
CA VAL A 345 20.58 3.90 -36.38
C VAL A 345 20.14 5.31 -36.03
N TRP A 346 18.83 5.52 -36.05
CA TRP A 346 18.22 6.75 -35.58
C TRP A 346 17.33 6.47 -34.39
N HIS A 347 17.48 7.28 -33.34
CA HIS A 347 16.64 7.21 -32.15
C HIS A 347 15.81 8.48 -32.07
N TYR A 348 14.51 8.33 -31.83
CA TYR A 348 13.66 9.46 -31.56
C TYR A 348 14.10 10.15 -30.25
N PRO A 349 14.36 11.47 -30.22
CA PRO A 349 14.86 12.16 -29.04
C PRO A 349 14.02 11.94 -27.78
N GLY A 350 12.69 11.84 -27.93
CA GLY A 350 11.77 11.60 -26.82
C GLY A 350 11.75 10.17 -26.28
N ALA A 351 12.45 9.23 -26.91
CA ALA A 351 12.53 7.83 -26.45
C ALA A 351 13.86 7.47 -25.78
N LEU A 352 14.74 8.46 -25.57
CA LEU A 352 16.04 8.26 -24.95
C LEU A 352 15.92 8.03 -23.43
N PHE A 353 16.89 7.31 -22.88
CA PHE A 353 16.96 7.05 -21.44
C PHE A 353 17.29 8.31 -20.64
N LYS A 354 18.08 9.23 -21.20
CA LYS A 354 18.40 10.50 -20.57
C LYS A 354 17.12 11.30 -20.26
N PRO A 355 16.85 11.63 -18.98
CA PRO A 355 15.75 12.52 -18.62
C PRO A 355 16.05 13.96 -19.04
N THR A 356 15.00 14.71 -19.38
CA THR A 356 15.09 16.15 -19.62
C THR A 356 15.28 16.91 -18.31
N GLU A 357 15.82 18.13 -18.37
CA GLU A 357 16.02 18.96 -17.17
C GLU A 357 14.71 19.21 -16.42
N ALA A 358 13.62 19.45 -17.14
CA ALA A 358 12.29 19.61 -16.53
C ALA A 358 11.83 18.34 -15.79
N GLU A 359 12.03 17.16 -16.38
CA GLU A 359 11.68 15.89 -15.73
C GLU A 359 12.55 15.64 -14.48
N VAL A 360 13.81 16.08 -14.47
CA VAL A 360 14.67 15.99 -13.28
C VAL A 360 14.24 17.00 -12.20
N ASP A 361 13.80 18.19 -12.59
CA ASP A 361 13.32 19.22 -11.67
C ASP A 361 12.02 18.81 -10.97
N ASP A 362 11.11 18.14 -11.69
CA ASP A 362 9.89 17.56 -11.11
C ASP A 362 10.17 16.44 -10.10
N LEU A 363 11.36 15.82 -10.14
CA LEU A 363 11.79 14.83 -9.13
C LEU A 363 12.44 15.43 -7.90
N ARG A 364 12.79 16.73 -7.93
CA ARG A 364 13.29 17.35 -6.71
C ARG A 364 12.19 17.22 -5.67
N PRO A 365 12.43 16.55 -4.55
CA PRO A 365 11.42 16.44 -3.51
C PRO A 365 10.94 17.86 -3.20
N ILE A 366 9.62 18.07 -3.15
CA ILE A 366 9.04 19.22 -2.45
C ILE A 366 9.68 19.13 -1.08
N ALA A 367 10.60 20.05 -0.81
CA ALA A 367 11.65 19.82 0.15
C ALA A 367 11.04 19.41 1.50
N LEU A 368 11.69 18.45 2.15
CA LEU A 368 11.65 18.22 3.59
C LEU A 368 12.07 19.48 4.40
N SER A 369 12.13 20.66 3.78
CA SER A 369 12.52 21.96 4.35
C SER A 369 11.53 22.50 5.40
N ASP A 370 10.35 21.90 5.55
CA ASP A 370 9.33 22.37 6.50
C ASP A 370 9.15 21.45 7.73
N GLN A 371 9.93 20.36 7.89
CA GLN A 371 9.76 19.43 9.02
C GLN A 371 10.90 19.40 10.04
N PHE A 372 11.99 20.14 9.83
CA PHE A 372 12.98 20.40 10.86
C PHE A 372 13.19 21.91 10.93
N PRO A 373 12.51 22.63 11.83
CA PRO A 373 12.97 23.99 12.13
C PRO A 373 14.42 23.86 12.61
N ASP A 374 15.32 24.61 11.99
CA ASP A 374 16.68 24.81 12.50
C ASP A 374 16.57 25.18 13.99
N GLU A 375 16.78 24.20 14.88
CA GLU A 375 17.05 24.52 16.27
C GLU A 375 18.41 25.23 16.28
N PRO A 376 18.49 26.49 16.76
CA PRO A 376 19.76 27.15 16.88
C PRO A 376 20.57 26.41 17.94
N HIS A 377 21.59 25.69 17.47
CA HIS A 377 22.62 25.14 18.31
C HIS A 377 23.41 26.32 18.92
N GLU A 378 23.24 26.51 20.23
CA GLU A 378 24.27 26.74 21.26
C GLU A 378 23.77 27.63 22.41
N PRO A 379 24.24 27.35 23.64
CA PRO A 379 25.39 28.13 24.08
C PRO A 379 26.53 27.26 24.66
N GLU A 380 27.72 27.47 24.10
CA GLU A 380 29.02 27.60 24.78
C GLU A 380 29.10 27.04 26.21
N PHE A 381 29.70 25.85 26.34
CA PHE A 381 30.31 25.42 27.59
C PHE A 381 31.55 26.28 27.86
N ARG A 382 31.36 27.38 28.58
CA ARG A 382 32.45 28.21 29.08
C ARG A 382 33.19 27.43 30.16
N GLY A 383 34.39 26.98 29.81
CA GLY A 383 35.33 26.37 30.75
C GLY A 383 35.54 27.26 31.98
N GLY A 384 35.30 26.68 33.15
CA GLY A 384 35.74 27.20 34.43
C GLY A 384 36.70 26.19 35.04
N GLU A 385 37.98 26.38 34.77
CA GLU A 385 39.07 25.84 35.58
C GLU A 385 38.84 26.29 37.04
N ASN A 386 38.87 25.34 37.97
CA ASN A 386 39.17 25.60 39.36
C ASN A 386 40.07 24.46 39.83
N ASP A 387 41.37 24.72 39.72
CA ASP A 387 42.43 23.95 40.34
C ASP A 387 42.30 24.00 41.87
N GLU A 388 42.53 22.84 42.48
CA GLU A 388 42.72 22.66 43.90
C GLU A 388 43.97 23.42 44.40
N ALA A 389 43.75 24.20 45.46
CA ALA A 389 44.62 24.35 46.63
C ALA A 389 46.14 24.15 46.46
N ALA A 390 46.88 25.24 46.56
CA ALA A 390 48.15 25.27 47.31
C ALA A 390 48.47 26.72 47.73
N ASP A 391 48.29 27.01 49.02
CA ASP A 391 49.07 28.04 49.73
C ASP A 391 50.28 27.29 50.33
N PRO A 392 51.53 27.74 50.11
CA PRO A 392 52.10 28.70 51.07
C PRO A 392 53.09 29.69 50.43
N GLU A 393 53.26 30.88 51.01
CA GLU A 393 54.51 31.16 51.73
C GLU A 393 54.51 32.49 52.49
N LEU A 394 55.10 32.39 53.67
CA LEU A 394 55.39 33.44 54.62
C LEU A 394 56.35 34.49 54.08
N ALA A 395 56.05 35.72 54.49
CA ALA A 395 56.95 36.73 55.07
C ALA A 395 57.99 37.41 54.17
N ASP A 396 57.94 38.74 54.18
CA ASP A 396 59.15 39.53 54.43
C ASP A 396 58.86 40.75 55.33
N ALA A 397 59.91 41.15 56.03
CA ALA A 397 60.06 41.86 57.30
C ALA A 397 59.50 43.30 57.44
N ALA A 398 59.12 43.67 58.68
CA ALA A 398 59.73 44.76 59.47
C ALA A 398 59.06 44.94 60.86
N ASP A 399 59.90 45.31 61.83
CA ASP A 399 59.71 45.63 63.26
C ASP A 399 59.52 44.52 64.31
#